data_AF-A0A965HKE3-F1
#
_entry.id   AF-A0A965HKE3-F1
#
_cell.length_a   1.000
_cell.length_b   1.000
_cell.length_c   1.000
_cell.angle_alpha   90.00
_cell.angle_beta   90.00
_cell.angle_gamma   90.00
#
_symmetry.space_group_name_H-M   'P 1'
#
loop_
_entity.id
_entity.type
_entity.pdbx_description
1 polymer ?
#
loop_
_entity_poly.entity_id
_entity_poly.type
_entity_poly.pdbx_seq_one_letter_code
_entity_poly.pdbx_strand_id
1 'polypeptide(L)'
;MSEASRAARIRRVLLTALACNALLAGLKFTIGWRYGSLAVVSDAMHSLLDGAASVIALIGITAAARPPDANHPYGHRKYEILTTMIVAALLFLSAWEILGAAVSRLLHHSTAP
;
A
#
# COMPACT_ATOMS: atom_id res chain seq x y z
N MET A 1 -27.59 -1.28 -10.50
CA MET A 1 -26.68 -1.94 -9.52
C MET A 1 -26.62 -1.04 -8.28
N SER A 2 -27.03 -1.52 -7.10
CA SER A 2 -27.22 -0.67 -5.90
C SER A 2 -25.89 -0.21 -5.29
N GLU A 3 -25.72 1.10 -5.05
CA GLU A 3 -24.56 1.76 -4.41
C GLU A 3 -24.07 1.02 -3.15
N ALA A 4 -24.99 0.47 -2.34
CA ALA A 4 -24.67 -0.28 -1.13
C ALA A 4 -23.84 -1.55 -1.39
N SER A 5 -24.04 -2.19 -2.55
CA SER A 5 -23.31 -3.41 -2.94
C SER A 5 -21.91 -3.16 -3.51
N ARG A 6 -21.59 -1.91 -3.85
CA ARG A 6 -20.25 -1.48 -4.31
C ARG A 6 -19.34 -1.18 -3.11
N ALA A 7 -19.83 -0.41 -2.15
CA ALA A 7 -19.10 -0.10 -0.91
C ALA A 7 -18.71 -1.37 -0.11
N ALA A 8 -19.65 -2.32 0.01
CA ALA A 8 -19.39 -3.60 0.69
C ALA A 8 -18.30 -4.44 -0.01
N ARG A 9 -18.21 -4.37 -1.34
CA ARG A 9 -17.21 -5.10 -2.14
C ARG A 9 -15.83 -4.50 -1.97
N ILE A 10 -15.74 -3.17 -2.06
CA ILE A 10 -14.50 -2.42 -1.86
C ILE A 10 -13.93 -2.70 -0.47
N ARG A 11 -14.78 -2.66 0.57
CA ARG A 11 -14.36 -2.98 1.95
C ARG A 11 -13.82 -4.42 2.08
N ARG A 12 -14.47 -5.41 1.45
CA ARG A 12 -13.98 -6.81 1.47
C ARG A 12 -12.62 -6.92 0.82
N VAL A 13 -12.43 -6.32 -0.37
CA VAL A 13 -11.16 -6.35 -1.10
C VAL A 13 -10.03 -5.73 -0.26
N LEU A 14 -10.29 -4.58 0.37
CA LEU A 14 -9.32 -3.90 1.23
C LEU A 14 -8.97 -4.72 2.48
N LEU A 15 -9.95 -5.38 3.11
CA LEU A 15 -9.70 -6.27 4.24
C LEU A 15 -8.87 -7.50 3.84
N THR A 16 -9.17 -8.11 2.69
CA THR A 16 -8.36 -9.22 2.18
C THR A 16 -6.94 -8.78 1.81
N ALA A 17 -6.78 -7.61 1.19
CA ALA A 17 -5.47 -7.06 0.86
C ALA A 17 -4.64 -6.77 2.12
N LEU A 18 -5.27 -6.15 3.12
CA LEU A 18 -4.64 -5.89 4.42
C LEU A 18 -4.20 -7.18 5.10
N ALA A 19 -5.06 -8.19 5.15
CA ALA A 19 -4.76 -9.48 5.75
C ALA A 19 -3.60 -10.18 5.03
N CYS A 20 -3.61 -10.21 3.69
CA CYS A 20 -2.53 -10.78 2.89
C CYS A 20 -1.20 -10.06 3.12
N ASN A 21 -1.17 -8.73 3.06
CA ASN A 21 0.04 -7.93 3.25
C ASN A 21 0.60 -8.09 4.67
N ALA A 22 -0.25 -8.14 5.70
CA ALA A 22 0.18 -8.39 7.07
C ALA A 22 0.79 -9.80 7.24
N LEU A 23 0.18 -10.82 6.64
CA LEU A 23 0.69 -12.19 6.67
C LEU A 23 2.03 -12.31 5.93
N LEU A 24 2.15 -11.70 4.75
CA LEU A 24 3.39 -11.66 3.98
C LEU A 24 4.50 -10.92 4.74
N ALA A 25 4.20 -9.74 5.30
CA ALA A 25 5.15 -8.96 6.06
C ALA A 25 5.66 -9.73 7.29
N GLY A 26 4.76 -10.40 8.03
CA GLY A 26 5.14 -11.26 9.16
C GLY A 26 6.02 -12.44 8.76
N LEU A 27 5.70 -13.09 7.64
CA LEU A 27 6.48 -14.22 7.14
C LEU A 27 7.87 -13.78 6.65
N LYS A 28 7.94 -12.71 5.85
CA LYS A 28 9.20 -12.15 5.36
C LYS A 28 10.07 -11.60 6.49
N PHE A 29 9.47 -11.00 7.52
CA PHE A 29 10.19 -10.52 8.69
C PHE A 29 10.79 -11.68 9.49
N THR A 30 10.02 -12.74 9.75
CA THR A 30 10.52 -13.91 10.48
C THR A 30 11.63 -14.63 9.70
N ILE A 31 11.47 -14.81 8.39
CA ILE A 31 12.50 -15.37 7.50
C ILE A 31 13.72 -14.45 7.45
N GLY A 32 13.54 -13.17 7.12
CA GLY A 32 14.62 -12.19 7.00
C GLY A 32 15.46 -12.06 8.28
N TRP A 33 14.80 -12.09 9.45
CA TRP A 33 15.49 -12.10 10.75
C TRP A 33 16.25 -13.41 10.99
N ARG A 34 15.65 -14.57 10.64
CA ARG A 34 16.28 -15.89 10.81
C ARG A 34 17.53 -16.07 9.94
N TYR A 35 17.51 -15.53 8.72
CA TYR A 35 18.56 -15.70 7.72
C TYR A 35 19.50 -14.50 7.59
N GLY A 36 19.29 -13.42 8.35
CA GLY A 36 20.16 -12.23 8.38
C GLY A 36 20.24 -11.47 7.05
N SER A 37 19.23 -11.58 6.17
CA SER A 37 19.27 -11.00 4.83
C SER A 37 18.63 -9.61 4.81
N LEU A 38 19.48 -8.58 4.64
CA LEU A 38 19.03 -7.19 4.51
C LEU A 38 18.05 -6.99 3.33
N ALA A 39 18.26 -7.73 2.23
CA ALA A 39 17.37 -7.70 1.06
C ALA A 39 15.96 -8.22 1.40
N VAL A 40 15.86 -9.31 2.17
CA VAL A 40 14.57 -9.88 2.59
C VAL A 40 13.89 -8.98 3.62
N VAL A 41 14.65 -8.33 4.49
CA VAL A 41 14.12 -7.36 5.47
C VAL A 41 13.57 -6.11 4.76
N SER A 42 14.25 -5.58 3.74
CA SER A 42 13.72 -4.50 2.90
C SER A 42 12.41 -4.90 2.20
N ASP A 43 12.34 -6.12 1.67
CA ASP A 43 11.13 -6.65 1.04
C ASP A 43 9.98 -6.88 2.05
N ALA A 44 10.30 -7.20 3.31
CA ALA A 44 9.33 -7.25 4.40
C ALA A 44 8.76 -5.86 4.74
N MET A 45 9.61 -4.82 4.78
CA MET A 45 9.19 -3.43 4.97
C MET A 45 8.31 -2.94 3.82
N HIS A 46 8.60 -3.36 2.59
CA HIS A 46 7.76 -3.03 1.45
C HIS A 46 6.33 -3.59 1.61
N SER A 47 6.21 -4.88 1.94
CA SER A 47 4.90 -5.50 2.20
C SER A 47 4.16 -4.88 3.39
N LEU A 48 4.89 -4.35 4.38
CA LEU A 48 4.30 -3.57 5.47
C LEU A 48 3.71 -2.24 4.96
N LEU A 49 4.44 -1.52 4.09
CA LEU A 49 3.97 -0.28 3.46
C LEU A 49 2.72 -0.51 2.60
N ASP A 50 2.65 -1.61 1.86
CA ASP A 50 1.44 -2.00 1.10
C ASP A 50 0.24 -2.28 2.02
N GLY A 51 0.49 -2.88 3.19
CA GLY A 51 -0.49 -3.05 4.25
C GLY A 51 -0.98 -1.69 4.77
N ALA A 52 -0.06 -0.77 5.07
CA ALA A 52 -0.39 0.58 5.51
C ALA A 52 -1.19 1.36 4.45
N ALA A 53 -0.83 1.25 3.17
CA ALA A 53 -1.59 1.84 2.07
C ALA A 53 -3.03 1.30 2.00
N SER A 54 -3.22 0.00 2.27
CA SER A 54 -4.56 -0.62 2.35
C SER A 54 -5.39 -0.07 3.51
N VAL A 55 -4.76 0.18 4.67
CA VAL A 55 -5.41 0.86 5.83
C VAL A 55 -5.79 2.29 5.47
N ILE A 56 -4.87 3.05 4.88
CA ILE A 56 -5.11 4.44 4.46
C ILE A 56 -6.25 4.51 3.46
N ALA A 57 -6.29 3.60 2.47
CA ALA A 57 -7.40 3.50 1.52
C ALA A 57 -8.72 3.17 2.20
N LEU A 58 -8.74 2.26 3.18
CA LEU A 58 -9.93 1.94 3.96
C LEU A 58 -10.45 3.14 4.76
N ILE A 59 -9.55 3.90 5.38
CA ILE A 59 -9.89 5.14 6.10
C ILE A 59 -10.42 6.19 5.12
N GLY A 60 -9.75 6.39 3.98
CA GLY A 60 -10.13 7.37 2.97
C GLY A 60 -11.50 7.09 2.36
N ILE A 61 -11.81 5.82 2.05
CA ILE A 61 -13.13 5.42 1.54
C ILE A 61 -14.19 5.56 2.63
N THR A 62 -13.88 5.20 3.88
CA THR A 62 -14.82 5.37 4.99
C THR A 62 -15.09 6.85 5.27
N ALA A 63 -14.07 7.72 5.17
CA ALA A 63 -14.18 9.16 5.32
C ALA A 63 -14.93 9.80 4.15
N ALA A 64 -14.69 9.34 2.91
CA ALA A 64 -15.39 9.80 1.72
C ALA A 64 -16.86 9.36 1.69
N ALA A 65 -17.18 8.21 2.28
CA ALA A 65 -18.54 7.69 2.42
C ALA A 65 -19.33 8.33 3.58
N ARG A 66 -18.71 9.19 4.41
CA ARG A 66 -19.44 9.91 5.46
C ARG A 66 -20.42 10.93 4.84
N PRO A 67 -21.66 11.00 5.35
CA PRO A 67 -22.66 11.94 4.87
C PRO A 67 -22.20 13.39 5.07
N PRO A 68 -22.70 14.34 4.26
CA PRO A 68 -22.36 15.76 4.38
C PRO A 68 -22.67 16.26 5.79
N ASP A 69 -21.69 16.91 6.42
CA ASP A 69 -21.80 17.46 7.76
C ASP A 69 -21.85 19.00 7.69
N ALA A 70 -22.33 19.67 8.74
CA ALA A 70 -22.55 21.12 8.77
C ALA A 70 -21.28 21.95 8.46
N ASN A 71 -20.09 21.41 8.73
CA ASN A 71 -18.81 22.02 8.43
C ASN A 71 -18.34 21.84 6.96
N HIS A 72 -18.97 20.95 6.17
CA HIS A 72 -18.61 20.66 4.78
C HIS A 72 -19.86 20.54 3.88
N PRO A 73 -20.49 21.67 3.48
CA PRO A 73 -21.70 21.69 2.66
C PRO A 73 -21.51 21.12 1.23
N TYR A 74 -20.27 20.99 0.74
CA TYR A 74 -19.95 20.37 -0.56
C TYR A 74 -19.59 18.87 -0.48
N GLY A 75 -19.61 18.27 0.72
CA GLY A 75 -19.35 16.84 0.95
C GLY A 75 -17.87 16.44 1.09
N HIS A 76 -17.63 15.21 1.57
CA HIS A 76 -16.31 14.66 1.88
C HIS A 76 -15.61 13.97 0.69
N ARG A 77 -16.10 14.17 -0.53
CA ARG A 77 -15.58 13.48 -1.73
C ARG A 77 -14.12 13.85 -2.07
N LYS A 78 -13.65 15.03 -1.62
CA LYS A 78 -12.24 15.46 -1.76
C LYS A 78 -11.25 14.56 -0.99
N TYR A 79 -11.69 13.91 0.09
CA TYR A 79 -10.85 12.99 0.86
C TYR A 79 -10.50 11.72 0.07
N GLU A 80 -11.37 11.27 -0.83
CA GLU A 80 -11.09 10.15 -1.73
C GLU A 80 -9.93 10.49 -2.68
N ILE A 81 -9.96 11.68 -3.27
CA ILE A 81 -8.93 12.18 -4.17
C ILE A 81 -7.60 12.34 -3.43
N LEU A 82 -7.62 12.95 -2.24
CA LEU A 82 -6.43 13.14 -1.42
C LEU A 82 -5.78 11.80 -1.05
N THR A 83 -6.60 10.84 -0.61
CA THR A 83 -6.14 9.49 -0.26
C THR A 83 -5.55 8.78 -1.47
N THR A 84 -6.22 8.87 -2.63
CA THR A 84 -5.74 8.28 -3.88
C THR A 84 -4.42 8.91 -4.33
N MET A 85 -4.26 10.22 -4.18
CA MET A 85 -3.00 10.92 -4.46
C MET A 85 -1.86 10.44 -3.56
N ILE A 86 -2.11 10.25 -2.27
CA ILE A 86 -1.11 9.74 -1.33
C ILE A 86 -0.68 8.33 -1.72
N VAL A 87 -1.63 7.44 -2.01
CA VAL A 87 -1.34 6.07 -2.44
C VAL A 87 -0.56 6.07 -3.77
N ALA A 88 -0.95 6.92 -4.73
CA ALA A 88 -0.24 7.05 -6.00
C ALA A 88 1.20 7.54 -5.82
N ALA A 89 1.44 8.49 -4.91
CA ALA A 89 2.78 8.97 -4.59
C ALA A 89 3.64 7.88 -3.95
N LEU A 90 3.08 7.07 -3.03
CA LEU A 90 3.78 5.92 -2.45
C LEU A 90 4.15 4.88 -3.52
N LEU A 91 3.23 4.56 -4.42
CA LEU A 91 3.50 3.66 -5.55
C LEU A 91 4.59 4.19 -6.49
N PHE A 92 4.59 5.49 -6.76
CA PHE A 92 5.62 6.13 -7.57
C PHE A 92 7.00 6.03 -6.91
N LEU A 93 7.09 6.28 -5.59
CA LEU A 93 8.33 6.14 -4.84
C LEU A 93 8.86 4.70 -4.88
N SER A 94 7.97 3.73 -4.65
CA SER A 94 8.27 2.30 -4.77
C SER A 94 8.83 1.94 -6.15
N ALA A 95 8.20 2.44 -7.22
CA ALA A 95 8.67 2.21 -8.58
C ALA A 95 10.06 2.82 -8.83
N TRP A 96 10.33 4.00 -8.26
CA TRP A 96 11.62 4.67 -8.35
C TRP A 96 12.74 3.88 -7.65
N GLU A 97 12.46 3.33 -6.46
CA GLU A 97 13.42 2.48 -5.75
C GLU A 97 13.77 1.22 -6.56
N ILE A 98 12.76 0.56 -7.14
CA ILE A 98 12.96 -0.62 -7.98
C ILE A 98 13.80 -0.27 -9.21
N LEU A 99 13.53 0.88 -9.84
CA LEU A 99 14.30 1.34 -10.99
C LEU A 99 15.77 1.61 -10.62
N GLY A 100 16.01 2.27 -9.49
CA GLY A 100 17.36 2.49 -8.96
C GLY A 100 18.10 1.18 -8.66
N ALA A 101 17.42 0.23 -8.02
CA ALA A 101 17.98 -1.10 -7.75
C ALA A 101 18.28 -1.88 -9.04
N ALA A 102 17.40 -1.80 -10.04
CA ALA A 102 17.60 -2.43 -11.35
C ALA A 102 18.77 -1.81 -12.11
N VAL A 103 18.87 -0.47 -12.16
CA VAL A 103 20.00 0.25 -12.78
C VAL A 103 21.30 -0.06 -12.06
N SER A 104 21.31 -0.06 -10.72
CA SER A 104 22.49 -0.45 -9.94
C SER A 104 22.96 -1.86 -10.29
N ARG A 105 22.04 -2.82 -10.45
CA ARG A 105 22.35 -4.20 -10.84
C ARG A 105 22.85 -4.32 -12.28
N LEU A 106 22.37 -3.48 -13.20
CA LEU A 106 22.84 -3.41 -14.58
C LEU A 106 24.23 -2.78 -14.68
N LEU A 107 24.48 -1.69 -13.97
CA LEU A 107 25.78 -1.00 -13.96
C LEU A 107 26.86 -1.80 -13.21
N HIS A 108 26.49 -2.51 -12.14
CA HIS A 108 27.40 -3.36 -11.38
C HIS A 108 27.47 -4.80 -11.92
N HIS A 109 26.96 -5.09 -13.13
CA HIS A 109 27.32 -6.30 -13.90
C HIS A 109 28.76 -6.23 -14.45
N SER A 110 29.72 -5.82 -13.61
CA SER A 110 31.06 -6.38 -13.62
C SER A 110 31.05 -7.53 -12.61
N THR A 111 30.79 -8.73 -13.14
CA THR A 111 31.29 -10.03 -12.69
C THR A 111 31.46 -10.27 -11.19
N ALA A 112 30.78 -11.28 -10.65
CA ALA A 112 31.38 -12.18 -9.67
C ALA A 112 30.69 -13.57 -9.74
N PRO A 113 31.42 -14.64 -9.38
CA PRO A 113 31.52 -15.93 -10.11
C PRO A 113 30.35 -16.91 -9.99
#